data_AF-A0A940CQE2-F1
#
_entry.id   AF-A0A940CQE2-F1
#
_cell.length_a   1.000
_cell.length_b   1.000
_cell.length_c   1.000
_cell.angle_alpha   90.00
_cell.angle_beta   90.00
_cell.angle_gamma   90.00
#
_symmetry.space_group_name_H-M   'P 1'
#
loop_
_entity.id
_entity.type
_entity.pdbx_description
1 polymer ?
#
loop_
_entity_poly.entity_id
_entity_poly.type
_entity_poly.pdbx_seq_one_letter_code
_entity_poly.pdbx_strand_id
1 'polypeptide(L)'
;MKRLVLLGLVLFFAMACLMGVMASGVSPTSNDVAVYAEPGWLALEPTRNGPIKWAGGTKYLVGYADHTAWVGEDGKLHFDFRKGADGLLYGFQPGSYYEFDMLFKIINKRDENICVSIDVENMGAYREYILIGAQKSWTLEKEFTPGDHSSFPWPNKDKERQIAAGDHMWVLVHFDIPPDAESLGPVSGKMVIRARACDEDTGGNGGRNGKPPSVDGVPDGVFIARWPGHIPLVTRAVKLEEPKPEFTADITADPETLAEARAKGLEPRVYIWNENFHKWVALASYPQPDGTVKAINDGNYTGWTAVFAVRQPRFIDLTPTDWYEPVLNRANGLALIEGHPADPWCSGSLARLAKPHAQMTRAEYVVMVTRALGLVHEEEQKMHDVLQYVPSEQVNAVLQGRFSDAGKIPAWCRKAIATAVNSGLLDGVGGMETEFGPSVPVTRVQAAVIASSALAKVPGYGFKPADLSLFKDAAEVPSWAVGKVAQGVLVGNSDGTLGPNNPITRAETYTVFLRLLRGLGW
;
A
#
# COMPACT_ATOMS: atom_id res chain seq x y z
N MET A 1 -62.97 -36.15 51.74
CA MET A 1 -62.05 -36.89 52.63
C MET A 1 -60.74 -37.09 51.90
N LYS A 2 -59.64 -36.58 52.50
CA LYS A 2 -58.26 -37.10 52.47
C LYS A 2 -57.59 -37.24 51.08
N ARG A 3 -56.63 -36.34 50.76
CA ARG A 3 -55.17 -36.52 50.96
C ARG A 3 -54.61 -37.54 49.93
N LEU A 4 -53.55 -37.33 49.16
CA LEU A 4 -52.30 -36.59 49.39
C LEU A 4 -51.47 -36.70 48.08
N VAL A 5 -50.55 -35.75 47.87
CA VAL A 5 -49.20 -35.94 47.26
C VAL A 5 -48.99 -35.67 45.75
N LEU A 6 -48.33 -34.51 45.55
CA LEU A 6 -47.29 -34.14 44.57
C LEU A 6 -47.66 -34.09 43.08
N LEU A 7 -47.94 -32.90 42.55
CA LEU A 7 -46.99 -31.96 41.89
C LEU A 7 -46.45 -32.52 40.55
N GLY A 8 -46.77 -31.97 39.37
CA GLY A 8 -47.53 -30.75 39.09
C GLY A 8 -47.98 -30.65 37.63
N LEU A 9 -49.21 -30.15 37.45
CA LEU A 9 -49.60 -29.31 36.31
C LEU A 9 -48.85 -27.97 36.49
N VAL A 10 -48.30 -27.29 35.49
CA VAL A 10 -48.85 -26.90 34.18
C VAL A 10 -47.66 -26.60 33.26
N LEU A 11 -47.58 -27.20 32.07
CA LEU A 11 -47.02 -26.51 30.90
C LEU A 11 -47.53 -27.17 29.61
N PHE A 12 -48.30 -26.38 28.87
CA PHE A 12 -48.96 -26.70 27.62
C PHE A 12 -47.95 -26.68 26.46
N PHE A 13 -47.99 -27.73 25.64
CA PHE A 13 -47.68 -27.79 24.20
C PHE A 13 -46.39 -27.15 23.64
N ALA A 14 -45.43 -28.00 23.24
CA ALA A 14 -44.91 -28.12 21.86
C ALA A 14 -43.67 -29.03 21.84
N MET A 15 -43.76 -30.22 21.24
CA MET A 15 -42.59 -31.02 20.89
C MET A 15 -42.86 -31.73 19.57
N ALA A 16 -42.66 -31.01 18.46
CA ALA A 16 -42.30 -31.61 17.20
C ALA A 16 -40.78 -31.71 17.19
N CYS A 17 -40.27 -32.93 17.14
CA CYS A 17 -38.85 -33.20 17.04
C CYS A 17 -38.65 -34.19 15.90
N LEU A 18 -37.69 -33.83 15.04
CA LEU A 18 -36.82 -34.73 14.28
C LEU A 18 -37.43 -35.47 13.08
N MET A 19 -37.22 -34.90 11.90
CA MET A 19 -36.43 -35.58 10.87
C MET A 19 -35.46 -34.59 10.22
N GLY A 20 -34.17 -34.93 10.31
CA GLY A 20 -33.06 -34.13 9.82
C GLY A 20 -32.85 -34.25 8.32
N VAL A 21 -32.47 -33.12 7.72
CA VAL A 21 -31.67 -33.09 6.50
C VAL A 21 -30.29 -32.58 6.91
N MET A 22 -29.31 -33.46 6.83
CA MET A 22 -27.89 -33.14 6.93
C MET A 22 -27.51 -32.34 5.69
N ALA A 23 -27.61 -31.01 5.77
CA ALA A 23 -26.82 -30.13 4.92
C ALA A 23 -25.51 -29.86 5.67
N SER A 24 -24.45 -30.57 5.30
CA SER A 24 -23.08 -30.14 5.57
C SER A 24 -22.82 -28.86 4.77
N GLY A 25 -23.37 -27.74 5.26
CA GLY A 25 -23.10 -26.40 4.76
C GLY A 25 -21.74 -25.97 5.29
N VAL A 26 -20.79 -25.79 4.38
CA VAL A 26 -19.57 -25.03 4.65
C VAL A 26 -20.00 -23.72 5.33
N SER A 27 -19.51 -23.49 6.55
CA SER A 27 -19.83 -22.28 7.30
C SER A 27 -19.29 -21.08 6.52
N PRO A 28 -20.12 -20.10 6.16
CA PRO A 28 -19.64 -18.92 5.45
C PRO A 28 -18.60 -18.18 6.30
N THR A 29 -17.45 -17.85 5.71
CA THR A 29 -16.38 -17.08 6.36
C THR A 29 -16.85 -15.64 6.58
N SER A 30 -16.78 -15.18 7.82
CA SER A 30 -17.12 -13.87 8.43
C SER A 30 -17.60 -12.70 7.55
N ASN A 31 -18.54 -11.91 8.11
CA ASN A 31 -18.99 -10.67 7.49
C ASN A 31 -18.25 -9.50 8.11
N ASP A 32 -17.34 -8.88 7.38
CA ASP A 32 -16.49 -7.83 7.94
C ASP A 32 -16.66 -6.53 7.13
N VAL A 33 -16.47 -5.39 7.78
CA VAL A 33 -16.18 -4.13 7.09
C VAL A 33 -14.70 -4.08 6.75
N ALA A 34 -14.41 -3.96 5.46
CA ALA A 34 -13.08 -3.67 4.96
C ALA A 34 -13.04 -2.19 4.54
N VAL A 35 -12.10 -1.45 5.12
CA VAL A 35 -11.84 -0.06 4.73
C VAL A 35 -10.68 -0.07 3.74
N TYR A 36 -10.96 0.33 2.51
CA TYR A 36 -9.95 0.60 1.49
C TYR A 36 -9.88 2.11 1.30
N ALA A 37 -9.11 2.73 2.17
CA ALA A 37 -8.73 4.12 2.07
C ALA A 37 -7.21 4.19 2.15
N GLU A 38 -6.64 5.26 1.63
CA GLU A 38 -5.26 5.60 1.96
C GLU A 38 -5.09 5.65 3.50
N PRO A 39 -3.98 5.11 4.05
CA PRO A 39 -3.75 5.09 5.48
C PRO A 39 -3.92 6.48 6.12
N GLY A 40 -4.73 6.55 7.19
CA GLY A 40 -4.97 7.78 7.94
C GLY A 40 -6.07 8.71 7.40
N TRP A 41 -6.75 8.36 6.30
CA TRP A 41 -7.85 9.17 5.77
C TRP A 41 -9.13 9.10 6.59
N LEU A 42 -9.45 7.91 7.10
CA LEU A 42 -10.69 7.63 7.81
C LEU A 42 -10.42 6.98 9.15
N ALA A 43 -11.29 7.27 10.12
CA ALA A 43 -11.48 6.41 11.28
C ALA A 43 -12.93 5.93 11.33
N LEU A 44 -13.11 4.67 11.74
CA LEU A 44 -14.41 4.11 12.05
C LEU A 44 -14.61 4.12 13.57
N GLU A 45 -15.73 4.64 14.02
CA GLU A 45 -16.10 4.64 15.43
C GLU A 45 -17.48 4.00 15.62
N PRO A 46 -17.60 2.92 16.41
CA PRO A 46 -18.89 2.31 16.70
C PRO A 46 -19.75 3.20 17.62
N THR A 47 -21.07 3.09 17.52
CA THR A 47 -22.02 3.92 18.29
C THR A 47 -22.14 3.61 19.78
N ARG A 48 -21.80 2.40 20.25
CA ARG A 48 -22.13 1.97 21.63
C ARG A 48 -20.90 1.61 22.47
N ASN A 49 -20.80 2.25 23.63
CA ASN A 49 -19.73 2.04 24.61
C ASN A 49 -20.11 0.92 25.60
N GLY A 50 -19.86 -0.34 25.24
CA GLY A 50 -20.04 -1.41 26.21
C GLY A 50 -19.63 -2.81 25.73
N PRO A 51 -18.62 -3.43 26.35
CA PRO A 51 -18.33 -4.84 26.12
C PRO A 51 -19.46 -5.73 26.69
N ILE A 52 -19.89 -6.73 25.93
CA ILE A 52 -20.72 -7.82 26.46
C ILE A 52 -19.86 -9.07 26.62
N LYS A 53 -19.93 -9.68 27.80
CA LYS A 53 -19.30 -10.97 28.07
C LYS A 53 -20.17 -12.11 27.57
N TRP A 54 -19.58 -13.01 26.79
CA TRP A 54 -20.24 -14.22 26.32
C TRP A 54 -19.26 -15.41 26.41
N ALA A 55 -19.75 -16.62 26.16
CA ALA A 55 -19.00 -17.87 26.39
C ALA A 55 -17.67 -17.97 25.60
N GLY A 56 -17.48 -17.18 24.54
CA GLY A 56 -16.25 -17.14 23.73
C GLY A 56 -15.44 -15.86 23.82
N GLY A 57 -15.64 -15.01 24.85
CA GLY A 57 -14.79 -13.85 25.11
C GLY A 57 -15.54 -12.53 25.28
N THR A 58 -14.83 -11.41 25.08
CA THR A 58 -15.38 -10.06 25.20
C THR A 58 -15.56 -9.47 23.80
N LYS A 59 -16.78 -9.03 23.47
CA LYS A 59 -17.07 -8.33 22.20
C LYS A 59 -17.61 -6.94 22.48
N TYR A 60 -17.21 -5.97 21.67
CA TYR A 60 -17.76 -4.61 21.69
C TYR A 60 -18.88 -4.53 20.66
N LEU A 61 -20.13 -4.50 21.09
CA LEU A 61 -21.28 -4.45 20.19
C LEU A 61 -21.47 -3.06 19.59
N VAL A 62 -22.05 -3.01 18.39
CA VAL A 62 -22.15 -1.80 17.56
C VAL A 62 -23.58 -1.68 17.00
N GLY A 63 -24.21 -0.50 17.06
CA GLY A 63 -25.62 -0.29 16.66
C GLY A 63 -26.69 -0.60 17.73
N TYR A 64 -27.98 -0.48 17.36
CA TYR A 64 -29.11 -0.72 18.25
C TYR A 64 -29.46 -2.22 18.42
N ALA A 65 -29.45 -2.67 19.68
CA ALA A 65 -30.18 -3.80 20.28
C ALA A 65 -30.05 -5.27 19.77
N ASP A 66 -29.47 -5.59 18.62
CA ASP A 66 -29.64 -6.94 18.03
C ASP A 66 -28.41 -7.90 18.07
N HIS A 67 -27.25 -7.43 18.57
CA HIS A 67 -26.03 -8.23 18.76
C HIS A 67 -25.41 -8.79 17.46
N THR A 68 -25.80 -8.28 16.29
CA THR A 68 -25.31 -8.79 15.00
C THR A 68 -24.05 -8.08 14.53
N ALA A 69 -23.72 -6.88 15.03
CA ALA A 69 -22.46 -6.20 14.71
C ALA A 69 -21.53 -6.06 15.94
N TRP A 70 -20.22 -6.30 15.77
CA TRP A 70 -19.22 -6.15 16.83
C TRP A 70 -17.84 -5.76 16.32
N VAL A 71 -17.04 -5.08 17.15
CA VAL A 71 -15.60 -4.91 16.88
C VAL A 71 -14.84 -6.14 17.37
N GLY A 72 -14.10 -6.78 16.46
CA GLY A 72 -13.28 -7.96 16.74
C GLY A 72 -11.96 -7.62 17.45
N GLU A 73 -11.25 -8.65 17.91
CA GLU A 73 -9.89 -8.47 18.49
C GLU A 73 -8.89 -7.93 17.45
N ASP A 74 -9.20 -8.06 16.16
CA ASP A 74 -8.46 -7.50 15.03
C ASP A 74 -8.74 -6.00 14.78
N GLY A 75 -9.60 -5.38 15.58
CA GLY A 75 -9.98 -3.97 15.45
C GLY A 75 -10.90 -3.67 14.26
N LYS A 76 -11.34 -4.68 13.50
CA LYS A 76 -12.30 -4.51 12.41
C LYS A 76 -13.73 -4.56 12.94
N LEU A 77 -14.66 -3.97 12.20
CA LEU A 77 -16.08 -4.07 12.47
C LEU A 77 -16.64 -5.31 11.74
N HIS A 78 -17.19 -6.25 12.49
CA HIS A 78 -17.78 -7.52 12.04
C HIS A 78 -19.29 -7.49 12.14
N PHE A 79 -19.95 -8.31 11.34
CA PHE A 79 -21.39 -8.51 11.24
C PHE A 79 -21.71 -10.02 11.26
N ASP A 80 -22.94 -10.34 11.65
CA ASP A 80 -23.48 -11.68 11.58
C ASP A 80 -24.98 -11.61 11.27
N PHE A 81 -25.28 -11.58 9.98
CA PHE A 81 -26.63 -11.54 9.45
C PHE A 81 -27.36 -12.91 9.52
N ARG A 82 -26.76 -13.91 10.18
CA ARG A 82 -27.38 -15.24 10.36
C ARG A 82 -28.39 -15.26 11.51
N LYS A 83 -28.42 -14.25 12.37
CA LYS A 83 -29.32 -14.19 13.53
C LYS A 83 -30.55 -13.36 13.23
N GLY A 84 -31.73 -13.88 13.56
CA GLY A 84 -32.96 -13.10 13.61
C GLY A 84 -32.98 -12.15 14.80
N ALA A 85 -33.99 -11.27 14.87
CA ALA A 85 -34.16 -10.29 15.94
C ALA A 85 -34.32 -10.92 17.35
N ASP A 86 -34.61 -12.22 17.42
CA ASP A 86 -34.71 -13.02 18.65
C ASP A 86 -33.38 -13.71 19.04
N GLY A 87 -32.32 -13.51 18.27
CA GLY A 87 -31.00 -14.10 18.48
C GLY A 87 -30.86 -15.56 18.03
N LEU A 88 -31.90 -16.15 17.44
CA LEU A 88 -31.87 -17.52 16.91
C LEU A 88 -31.38 -17.55 15.44
N LEU A 89 -30.73 -18.64 15.06
CA LEU A 89 -30.06 -18.82 13.75
C LEU A 89 -31.07 -19.20 12.64
N TYR A 90 -31.99 -18.29 12.33
CA TYR A 90 -32.90 -18.45 11.19
C TYR A 90 -32.56 -17.53 10.01
N GLY A 91 -31.71 -16.51 10.21
CA GLY A 91 -31.42 -15.49 9.22
C GLY A 91 -32.62 -14.59 8.90
N PHE A 92 -32.41 -13.69 7.95
CA PHE A 92 -33.42 -12.83 7.37
C PHE A 92 -34.58 -13.64 6.76
N GLN A 93 -35.82 -13.38 7.19
CA GLN A 93 -37.02 -14.07 6.68
C GLN A 93 -37.71 -13.25 5.57
N PRO A 94 -38.29 -13.90 4.55
CA PRO A 94 -39.17 -13.21 3.59
C PRO A 94 -40.27 -12.42 4.30
N GLY A 95 -40.50 -11.18 3.85
CA GLY A 95 -41.48 -10.25 4.43
C GLY A 95 -41.03 -9.56 5.71
N SER A 96 -39.75 -9.63 6.06
CA SER A 96 -39.20 -9.01 7.26
C SER A 96 -38.45 -7.72 6.96
N TYR A 97 -38.46 -6.82 7.93
CA TYR A 97 -37.77 -5.54 7.91
C TYR A 97 -36.78 -5.46 9.08
N TYR A 98 -35.54 -5.07 8.79
CA TYR A 98 -34.49 -4.86 9.80
C TYR A 98 -33.82 -3.51 9.61
N GLU A 99 -33.57 -2.81 10.71
CA GLU A 99 -33.05 -1.46 10.72
C GLU A 99 -31.89 -1.34 11.71
N PHE A 100 -30.77 -0.82 11.19
CA PHE A 100 -29.53 -0.57 11.91
C PHE A 100 -29.21 0.91 11.88
N ASP A 101 -29.94 1.66 12.69
CA ASP A 101 -29.73 3.10 12.80
C ASP A 101 -28.41 3.42 13.49
N MET A 102 -27.66 4.34 12.87
CA MET A 102 -26.37 4.81 13.36
C MET A 102 -25.48 3.63 13.75
N LEU A 103 -25.21 2.76 12.80
CA LEU A 103 -24.41 1.58 13.03
C LEU A 103 -22.96 1.96 13.40
N PHE A 104 -22.31 2.80 12.60
CA PHE A 104 -20.99 3.36 12.92
C PHE A 104 -20.81 4.74 12.32
N LYS A 105 -19.83 5.48 12.85
CA LYS A 105 -19.40 6.79 12.37
C LYS A 105 -18.20 6.64 11.47
N ILE A 106 -18.24 7.28 10.30
CA ILE A 106 -17.07 7.52 9.46
C ILE A 106 -16.58 8.93 9.78
N ILE A 107 -15.33 9.04 10.21
CA ILE A 107 -14.70 10.31 10.56
C ILE A 107 -13.65 10.64 9.51
N ASN A 108 -13.80 11.79 8.86
CA ASN A 108 -12.74 12.32 8.01
C ASN A 108 -11.59 12.82 8.89
N LYS A 109 -10.44 12.15 8.80
CA LYS A 109 -9.23 12.51 9.54
C LYS A 109 -8.34 13.48 8.76
N ARG A 110 -8.71 13.81 7.52
CA ARG A 110 -8.03 14.80 6.70
C ARG A 110 -8.48 16.20 7.06
N ASP A 111 -7.63 17.15 6.72
CA ASP A 111 -7.89 18.59 6.76
C ASP A 111 -8.47 19.10 5.41
N GLU A 112 -8.94 18.18 4.57
CA GLU A 112 -9.58 18.44 3.27
C GLU A 112 -10.82 17.56 3.10
N ASN A 113 -11.65 17.87 2.11
CA ASN A 113 -12.88 17.14 1.87
C ASN A 113 -12.57 15.81 1.16
N ILE A 114 -13.20 14.73 1.63
CA ILE A 114 -13.05 13.39 1.03
C ILE A 114 -14.38 12.91 0.48
N CYS A 115 -14.35 12.15 -0.60
CA CYS A 115 -15.50 11.48 -1.19
C CYS A 115 -15.48 10.01 -0.80
N VAL A 116 -16.58 9.55 -0.20
CA VAL A 116 -16.71 8.20 0.35
C VAL A 116 -17.81 7.41 -0.36
N SER A 117 -17.50 6.21 -0.82
CA SER A 117 -18.49 5.22 -1.26
C SER A 117 -18.50 4.00 -0.34
N ILE A 118 -19.65 3.33 -0.30
CA ILE A 118 -19.84 2.08 0.43
C ILE A 118 -20.41 1.06 -0.57
N ASP A 119 -19.81 -0.12 -0.62
CA ASP A 119 -20.25 -1.24 -1.43
C ASP A 119 -20.47 -2.48 -0.56
N VAL A 120 -21.24 -3.44 -1.06
CA VAL A 120 -21.47 -4.73 -0.42
C VAL A 120 -21.04 -5.84 -1.36
N GLU A 121 -20.05 -6.61 -0.93
CA GLU A 121 -19.46 -7.69 -1.70
C GLU A 121 -19.85 -9.06 -1.12
N ASN A 122 -19.99 -10.06 -1.99
CA ASN A 122 -20.21 -11.48 -1.65
C ASN A 122 -21.54 -11.82 -0.94
N MET A 123 -22.53 -10.91 -0.84
CA MET A 123 -23.83 -11.21 -0.20
C MET A 123 -24.88 -11.93 -1.07
N GLY A 124 -24.53 -12.33 -2.29
CA GLY A 124 -25.46 -13.01 -3.20
C GLY A 124 -26.73 -12.18 -3.47
N ALA A 125 -27.90 -12.83 -3.48
CA ALA A 125 -29.18 -12.18 -3.76
C ALA A 125 -29.60 -11.16 -2.69
N TYR A 126 -29.08 -11.24 -1.46
CA TYR A 126 -29.39 -10.26 -0.41
C TYR A 126 -28.87 -8.86 -0.71
N ARG A 127 -27.89 -8.71 -1.60
CA ARG A 127 -27.41 -7.40 -2.05
C ARG A 127 -28.57 -6.51 -2.53
N GLU A 128 -29.58 -7.10 -3.16
CA GLU A 128 -30.72 -6.37 -3.74
C GLU A 128 -31.71 -5.87 -2.67
N TYR A 129 -31.64 -6.43 -1.45
CA TYR A 129 -32.52 -6.12 -0.32
C TYR A 129 -31.87 -5.22 0.72
N ILE A 130 -30.62 -4.79 0.52
CA ILE A 130 -29.86 -3.95 1.43
C ILE A 130 -29.91 -2.50 0.99
N LEU A 131 -30.30 -1.62 1.91
CA LEU A 131 -30.20 -0.18 1.78
C LEU A 131 -29.16 0.33 2.77
N ILE A 132 -28.13 1.01 2.29
CA ILE A 132 -27.15 1.68 3.15
C ILE A 132 -27.46 3.18 3.09
N GLY A 133 -27.60 3.84 4.23
CA GLY A 133 -27.81 5.29 4.33
C GLY A 133 -26.66 5.99 5.03
N ALA A 134 -26.62 7.33 4.91
CA ALA A 134 -25.69 8.16 5.69
C ALA A 134 -26.33 9.48 6.13
N GLN A 135 -26.07 9.93 7.37
CA GLN A 135 -26.61 11.19 7.91
C GLN A 135 -25.59 11.97 8.74
N LYS A 136 -25.75 13.31 8.76
CA LYS A 136 -24.86 14.24 9.51
C LYS A 136 -25.29 14.48 10.96
N SER A 137 -26.54 14.21 11.32
CA SER A 137 -27.10 14.51 12.64
C SER A 137 -27.72 13.28 13.32
N TRP A 138 -28.01 13.39 14.62
CA TRP A 138 -28.63 12.32 15.43
C TRP A 138 -30.14 12.18 15.21
N THR A 139 -30.77 13.10 14.49
CA THR A 139 -32.21 13.12 14.23
C THR A 139 -32.48 12.47 12.88
N LEU A 140 -33.27 11.38 12.88
CA LEU A 140 -33.75 10.73 11.67
C LEU A 140 -34.64 11.72 10.90
N GLU A 141 -34.21 12.16 9.71
CA GLU A 141 -34.99 13.12 8.91
C GLU A 141 -36.10 12.44 8.08
N LYS A 142 -36.11 11.11 7.94
CA LYS A 142 -37.15 10.35 7.23
C LYS A 142 -37.25 8.89 7.72
N GLU A 143 -38.49 8.39 7.87
CA GLU A 143 -38.76 6.95 8.06
C GLU A 143 -38.52 6.18 6.74
N PHE A 144 -37.78 5.08 6.80
CA PHE A 144 -37.49 4.22 5.65
C PHE A 144 -38.71 3.34 5.32
N THR A 145 -39.12 3.28 4.05
CA THR A 145 -40.24 2.43 3.62
C THR A 145 -39.86 1.47 2.49
N PRO A 146 -40.52 0.29 2.38
CA PRO A 146 -40.25 -0.72 1.34
C PRO A 146 -40.26 -0.24 -0.13
N GLY A 147 -40.85 0.93 -0.42
CA GLY A 147 -40.90 1.51 -1.77
C GLY A 147 -39.65 2.31 -2.17
N ASP A 148 -38.72 2.57 -1.25
CA ASP A 148 -37.65 3.56 -1.44
C ASP A 148 -36.47 3.05 -2.32
N HIS A 149 -36.40 1.76 -2.65
CA HIS A 149 -35.28 1.12 -3.41
C HIS A 149 -34.97 1.78 -4.76
N SER A 150 -36.00 2.26 -5.47
CA SER A 150 -35.84 2.88 -6.80
C SER A 150 -35.44 4.37 -6.75
N SER A 151 -35.71 5.02 -5.63
CA SER A 151 -35.56 6.47 -5.46
C SER A 151 -34.41 6.87 -4.55
N PHE A 152 -33.77 5.94 -3.84
CA PHE A 152 -32.77 6.29 -2.84
C PHE A 152 -31.43 6.71 -3.48
N PRO A 153 -30.97 7.94 -3.24
CA PRO A 153 -29.62 8.29 -3.52
C PRO A 153 -28.84 7.96 -2.24
N TRP A 154 -27.83 7.07 -2.33
CA TRP A 154 -26.67 6.97 -1.40
C TRP A 154 -26.60 5.84 -0.38
N PRO A 155 -25.40 5.27 -0.11
CA PRO A 155 -24.24 5.04 -1.00
C PRO A 155 -24.27 3.63 -1.63
N ASN A 156 -23.94 3.59 -2.91
CA ASN A 156 -23.59 2.39 -3.69
C ASN A 156 -22.19 2.68 -4.28
N LYS A 157 -21.47 1.69 -4.79
CA LYS A 157 -20.17 1.86 -5.47
C LYS A 157 -20.17 2.96 -6.57
N ASP A 158 -21.34 3.28 -7.12
CA ASP A 158 -21.54 4.26 -8.19
C ASP A 158 -21.95 5.67 -7.68
N LYS A 159 -21.99 5.94 -6.36
CA LYS A 159 -22.37 7.24 -5.74
C LYS A 159 -21.49 7.56 -4.49
N GLU A 160 -20.83 8.74 -4.43
CA GLU A 160 -19.70 9.05 -3.47
C GLU A 160 -19.75 10.38 -2.69
N ARG A 161 -19.73 10.38 -1.34
CA ARG A 161 -20.26 11.46 -0.43
C ARG A 161 -19.10 12.23 0.08
N GLN A 162 -19.21 13.52 -0.10
CA GLN A 162 -18.29 14.47 0.49
C GLN A 162 -18.48 14.53 2.01
N ILE A 163 -17.44 14.17 2.75
CA ILE A 163 -17.28 14.47 4.17
C ILE A 163 -16.29 15.63 4.25
N ALA A 164 -16.69 16.72 4.90
CA ALA A 164 -15.81 17.88 5.02
C ALA A 164 -14.59 17.58 5.90
N ALA A 165 -13.53 18.38 5.75
CA ALA A 165 -12.34 18.31 6.61
C ALA A 165 -12.71 18.25 8.10
N GLY A 166 -12.21 17.24 8.82
CA GLY A 166 -12.52 17.03 10.25
C GLY A 166 -13.97 16.72 10.60
N ASP A 167 -14.87 16.60 9.62
CA ASP A 167 -16.29 16.29 9.80
C ASP A 167 -16.51 14.76 9.84
N HIS A 168 -17.76 14.35 10.08
CA HIS A 168 -18.14 12.95 10.16
C HIS A 168 -19.52 12.69 9.54
N MET A 169 -19.80 11.41 9.32
CA MET A 169 -21.15 10.94 8.99
C MET A 169 -21.45 9.63 9.70
N TRP A 170 -22.72 9.44 10.08
CA TRP A 170 -23.24 8.17 10.56
C TRP A 170 -23.68 7.32 9.39
N VAL A 171 -23.37 6.02 9.42
CA VAL A 171 -23.85 5.02 8.46
C VAL A 171 -25.02 4.25 9.06
N LEU A 172 -26.06 4.05 8.26
CA LEU A 172 -27.24 3.28 8.59
C LEU A 172 -27.37 2.12 7.60
N VAL A 173 -27.96 1.00 8.01
CA VAL A 173 -28.20 -0.15 7.14
C VAL A 173 -29.61 -0.66 7.37
N HIS A 174 -30.37 -0.87 6.31
CA HIS A 174 -31.70 -1.43 6.36
C HIS A 174 -31.78 -2.66 5.45
N PHE A 175 -32.53 -3.65 5.88
CA PHE A 175 -32.88 -4.81 5.07
C PHE A 175 -34.39 -4.83 4.90
N ASP A 176 -34.84 -4.81 3.65
CA ASP A 176 -36.25 -4.98 3.30
C ASP A 176 -36.38 -6.21 2.40
N ILE A 177 -36.77 -7.33 3.02
CA ILE A 177 -36.86 -8.61 2.32
C ILE A 177 -38.31 -8.81 1.89
N PRO A 178 -38.60 -8.88 0.58
CA PRO A 178 -39.98 -8.96 0.13
C PRO A 178 -40.61 -10.31 0.52
N PRO A 179 -41.95 -10.38 0.71
CA PRO A 179 -42.64 -11.60 1.13
C PRO A 179 -42.48 -12.80 0.18
N ASP A 180 -42.18 -12.54 -1.09
CA ASP A 180 -41.96 -13.52 -2.15
C ASP A 180 -40.48 -13.85 -2.39
N ALA A 181 -39.56 -13.30 -1.58
CA ALA A 181 -38.16 -13.69 -1.62
C ALA A 181 -38.02 -15.21 -1.37
N GLU A 182 -37.15 -15.87 -2.14
CA GLU A 182 -36.81 -17.26 -1.86
C GLU A 182 -36.23 -17.38 -0.44
N SER A 183 -36.37 -18.55 0.21
CA SER A 183 -35.70 -18.80 1.49
C SER A 183 -34.19 -18.83 1.27
N LEU A 184 -33.56 -17.67 1.42
CA LEU A 184 -32.13 -17.51 1.25
C LEU A 184 -31.45 -18.03 2.52
N GLY A 185 -30.65 -19.10 2.40
CA GLY A 185 -29.93 -19.72 3.51
C GLY A 185 -28.96 -18.77 4.26
N PRO A 186 -28.06 -19.28 5.11
CA PRO A 186 -27.11 -18.44 5.84
C PRO A 186 -26.22 -17.66 4.87
N VAL A 187 -26.17 -16.34 5.02
CA VAL A 187 -25.40 -15.48 4.13
C VAL A 187 -24.24 -14.81 4.82
N SER A 188 -23.12 -14.82 4.09
CA SER A 188 -21.99 -13.98 4.40
C SER A 188 -21.74 -12.93 3.35
N GLY A 189 -21.13 -11.81 3.74
CA GLY A 189 -20.53 -10.87 2.81
C GLY A 189 -19.87 -9.71 3.53
N LYS A 190 -19.29 -8.79 2.77
CA LYS A 190 -18.42 -7.74 3.28
C LYS A 190 -18.95 -6.38 2.91
N MET A 191 -18.86 -5.43 3.82
CA MET A 191 -19.10 -4.03 3.50
C MET A 191 -17.76 -3.35 3.22
N VAL A 192 -17.64 -2.70 2.07
CA VAL A 192 -16.39 -2.14 1.58
C VAL A 192 -16.51 -0.64 1.50
N ILE A 193 -15.76 0.06 2.35
CA ILE A 193 -15.73 1.53 2.38
C ILE A 193 -14.53 1.99 1.58
N ARG A 194 -14.75 2.83 0.57
CA ARG A 194 -13.70 3.44 -0.24
C ARG A 194 -13.71 4.94 -0.04
N ALA A 195 -12.54 5.53 0.17
CA ALA A 195 -12.38 6.97 0.29
C ALA A 195 -11.31 7.48 -0.66
N ARG A 196 -11.59 8.61 -1.30
CA ARG A 196 -10.70 9.33 -2.22
C ARG A 196 -10.93 10.83 -2.13
N ALA A 197 -10.02 11.64 -2.66
CA ALA A 197 -10.23 13.07 -2.69
C ALA A 197 -11.45 13.36 -3.58
N CYS A 198 -12.30 14.31 -3.19
CA CYS A 198 -13.37 14.75 -4.07
C CYS A 198 -12.77 15.51 -5.25
N ASP A 199 -13.13 15.13 -6.48
CA ASP A 199 -12.83 15.97 -7.64
C ASP A 199 -13.64 17.27 -7.50
N GLU A 200 -12.98 18.42 -7.60
CA GLU A 200 -13.64 19.71 -7.62
C GLU A 200 -14.48 19.81 -8.90
N ASP A 201 -15.77 19.51 -8.82
CA ASP A 201 -16.73 19.97 -9.83
C ASP A 201 -16.86 21.50 -9.67
N THR A 202 -16.08 22.23 -10.46
CA THR A 202 -16.33 23.64 -10.74
C THR A 202 -16.57 23.82 -12.23
N GLY A 203 -17.84 23.72 -12.63
CA GLY A 203 -18.34 24.65 -13.63
C GLY A 203 -17.98 26.08 -13.17
N GLY A 204 -16.99 26.69 -13.83
CA GLY A 204 -16.58 28.06 -13.56
C GLY A 204 -15.08 28.28 -13.49
N ASN A 205 -14.46 28.35 -14.67
CA ASN A 205 -13.18 28.99 -14.99
C ASN A 205 -12.45 29.71 -13.83
N GLY A 206 -11.43 29.07 -13.22
CA GLY A 206 -10.57 29.69 -12.23
C GLY A 206 -9.43 28.81 -11.68
N GLY A 207 -8.26 28.85 -12.34
CA GLY A 207 -6.93 28.70 -11.71
C GLY A 207 -6.56 27.38 -11.03
N ARG A 208 -5.76 26.57 -11.72
CA ARG A 208 -4.93 25.47 -11.17
C ARG A 208 -4.13 25.89 -9.93
N ASN A 209 -4.59 25.59 -8.72
CA ASN A 209 -3.77 25.62 -7.49
C ASN A 209 -4.33 24.65 -6.45
N GLY A 210 -3.94 23.37 -6.53
CA GLY A 210 -4.23 22.38 -5.49
C GLY A 210 -3.61 22.78 -4.14
N LYS A 211 -4.21 22.35 -3.04
CA LYS A 211 -3.75 22.62 -1.68
C LYS A 211 -2.33 22.05 -1.43
N PRO A 212 -1.43 22.74 -0.70
CA PRO A 212 -0.11 22.20 -0.36
C PRO A 212 -0.21 20.93 0.51
N PRO A 213 0.56 19.87 0.22
CA PRO A 213 0.66 18.70 1.09
C PRO A 213 1.21 19.06 2.47
N SER A 214 0.76 18.34 3.50
CA SER A 214 1.26 18.54 4.85
C SER A 214 2.76 18.22 4.93
N VAL A 215 3.48 19.05 5.67
CA VAL A 215 4.87 18.82 6.09
C VAL A 215 4.97 18.40 7.56
N ASP A 216 3.92 18.65 8.34
CA ASP A 216 3.85 18.28 9.75
C ASP A 216 3.11 16.96 9.94
N GLY A 217 3.60 16.13 10.87
CA GLY A 217 2.96 14.86 11.23
C GLY A 217 2.76 13.92 10.05
N VAL A 218 3.68 13.93 9.06
CA VAL A 218 3.57 13.10 7.86
C VAL A 218 3.54 11.63 8.27
N PRO A 219 2.46 10.89 7.94
CA PRO A 219 2.32 9.50 8.36
C PRO A 219 3.42 8.60 7.78
N ASP A 220 3.78 7.57 8.53
CA ASP A 220 4.52 6.42 8.00
C ASP A 220 3.71 5.83 6.82
N GLY A 221 4.31 5.75 5.64
CA GLY A 221 3.63 5.37 4.38
C GLY A 221 3.68 6.44 3.30
N VAL A 222 3.70 7.72 3.71
CA VAL A 222 3.59 8.91 2.86
C VAL A 222 4.95 9.55 2.58
N PHE A 223 6.02 9.03 3.17
CA PHE A 223 7.37 9.57 3.08
C PHE A 223 8.38 8.49 2.68
N ILE A 224 8.99 8.59 1.49
CA ILE A 224 10.00 7.62 1.05
C ILE A 224 11.34 7.97 1.69
N ALA A 225 11.73 7.20 2.71
CA ALA A 225 13.05 7.26 3.30
C ALA A 225 13.50 5.88 3.79
N ARG A 226 14.81 5.73 3.95
CA ARG A 226 15.43 4.49 4.43
C ARG A 226 15.10 4.22 5.90
N TRP A 227 15.06 5.26 6.72
CA TRP A 227 14.77 5.19 8.15
C TRP A 227 13.65 6.17 8.52
N PRO A 228 12.82 5.83 9.52
CA PRO A 228 11.82 6.73 10.06
C PRO A 228 12.44 7.89 10.85
N GLY A 229 11.61 8.86 11.27
CA GLY A 229 12.03 9.96 12.15
C GLY A 229 12.51 11.22 11.44
N HIS A 230 11.87 11.59 10.33
CA HIS A 230 12.12 12.85 9.65
C HIS A 230 11.58 14.05 10.45
N ILE A 231 12.18 15.23 10.26
CA ILE A 231 11.73 16.50 10.86
C ILE A 231 11.53 17.53 9.74
N PRO A 232 10.35 18.17 9.60
CA PRO A 232 10.18 19.25 8.63
C PRO A 232 11.08 20.43 8.98
N LEU A 233 11.81 20.93 8.00
CA LEU A 233 12.66 22.13 8.11
C LEU A 233 12.01 23.37 7.47
N VAL A 234 10.73 23.24 7.11
CA VAL A 234 9.89 24.30 6.57
C VAL A 234 8.53 24.25 7.25
N THR A 235 7.88 25.41 7.36
CA THR A 235 6.53 25.51 7.95
C THR A 235 5.40 25.15 6.97
N ARG A 236 5.71 25.09 5.67
CA ARG A 236 4.78 24.70 4.60
C ARG A 236 5.55 24.26 3.36
N ALA A 237 4.90 23.45 2.53
CA ALA A 237 5.42 23.14 1.19
C ALA A 237 5.46 24.39 0.30
N VAL A 238 6.45 24.43 -0.58
CA VAL A 238 6.68 25.49 -1.57
C VAL A 238 6.49 24.91 -2.96
N LYS A 239 5.68 25.58 -3.79
CA LYS A 239 5.39 25.12 -5.14
C LYS A 239 6.51 25.49 -6.11
N LEU A 240 7.04 24.49 -6.80
CA LEU A 240 7.90 24.63 -7.96
C LEU A 240 7.00 24.76 -9.21
N GLU A 241 6.72 26.00 -9.61
CA GLU A 241 5.77 26.31 -10.70
C GLU A 241 6.30 25.88 -12.08
N GLU A 242 7.60 26.09 -12.31
CA GLU A 242 8.26 25.74 -13.56
C GLU A 242 9.34 24.71 -13.29
N PRO A 243 9.52 23.76 -14.21
CA PRO A 243 10.50 22.73 -14.01
C PRO A 243 11.89 23.32 -14.22
N LYS A 244 12.69 23.28 -13.16
CA LYS A 244 14.09 23.75 -13.16
C LYS A 244 14.99 22.55 -12.93
N PRO A 245 16.02 22.30 -13.78
CA PRO A 245 16.95 21.19 -13.59
C PRO A 245 17.68 21.22 -12.24
N GLU A 246 17.90 22.41 -11.71
CA GLU A 246 18.45 22.66 -10.38
C GLU A 246 17.71 23.84 -9.74
N PHE A 247 17.50 23.78 -8.43
CA PHE A 247 16.98 24.90 -7.64
C PHE A 247 17.50 24.85 -6.20
N THR A 248 17.37 25.97 -5.51
CA THR A 248 17.70 26.11 -4.08
C THR A 248 16.41 26.23 -3.28
N ALA A 249 16.32 25.48 -2.19
CA ALA A 249 15.21 25.50 -1.25
C ALA A 249 15.65 26.13 0.08
N ASP A 250 14.82 27.01 0.60
CA ASP A 250 15.06 27.67 1.88
C ASP A 250 14.63 26.78 3.05
N ILE A 251 15.34 26.93 4.17
CA ILE A 251 14.95 26.39 5.47
C ILE A 251 14.26 27.51 6.26
N THR A 252 13.04 27.26 6.73
CA THR A 252 12.23 28.25 7.48
C THR A 252 11.87 27.79 8.90
N ALA A 253 12.33 26.60 9.30
CA ALA A 253 12.19 26.12 10.67
C ALA A 253 12.93 27.01 11.67
N ASP A 254 12.38 27.09 12.87
CA ASP A 254 12.95 27.86 13.96
C ASP A 254 14.28 27.23 14.47
N PRO A 255 15.10 28.00 15.22
CA PRO A 255 16.38 27.51 15.73
C PRO A 255 16.31 26.28 16.64
N GLU A 256 15.20 26.06 17.35
CA GLU A 256 15.02 24.90 18.24
C GLU A 256 14.83 23.63 17.42
N THR A 257 13.97 23.67 16.41
CA THR A 257 13.78 22.58 15.44
C THR A 257 15.09 22.21 14.73
N LEU A 258 15.89 23.22 14.35
CA LEU A 258 17.21 22.98 13.73
C LEU A 258 18.21 22.36 14.70
N ALA A 259 18.20 22.76 15.97
CA ALA A 259 19.03 22.17 17.01
C ALA A 259 18.62 20.72 17.29
N GLU A 260 17.33 20.41 17.30
CA GLU A 260 16.80 19.05 17.45
C GLU A 260 17.26 18.13 16.32
N ALA A 261 17.10 18.58 15.06
CA ALA A 261 17.54 17.83 13.89
C ALA A 261 19.05 17.51 13.95
N ARG A 262 19.87 18.49 14.35
CA ARG A 262 21.32 18.31 14.53
C ARG A 262 21.65 17.35 15.66
N ALA A 263 20.97 17.44 16.80
CA ALA A 263 21.16 16.54 17.93
C ALA A 263 20.84 15.08 17.58
N LYS A 264 19.87 14.86 16.68
CA LYS A 264 19.51 13.54 16.13
C LYS A 264 20.41 13.08 14.97
N GLY A 265 21.38 13.90 14.55
CA GLY A 265 22.27 13.60 13.43
C GLY A 265 21.56 13.53 12.07
N LEU A 266 20.44 14.25 11.92
CA LEU A 266 19.67 14.31 10.68
C LEU A 266 20.22 15.40 9.77
N GLU A 267 20.05 15.20 8.46
CA GLU A 267 20.52 16.12 7.43
C GLU A 267 19.40 16.69 6.57
N PRO A 268 19.46 17.97 6.21
CA PRO A 268 18.51 18.57 5.28
C PRO A 268 18.53 17.88 3.91
N ARG A 269 17.35 17.56 3.39
CA ARG A 269 17.14 17.05 2.04
C ARG A 269 15.85 17.62 1.47
N VAL A 270 15.86 17.95 0.18
CA VAL A 270 14.67 18.40 -0.54
C VAL A 270 13.88 17.20 -1.00
N TYR A 271 12.59 17.22 -0.71
CA TYR A 271 11.60 16.28 -1.18
C TYR A 271 10.65 16.97 -2.14
N ILE A 272 10.20 16.23 -3.15
CA ILE A 272 9.11 16.63 -4.01
C ILE A 272 7.91 15.73 -3.75
N TRP A 273 6.72 16.31 -3.76
CA TRP A 273 5.47 15.59 -3.62
C TRP A 273 5.12 14.92 -4.94
N ASN A 274 5.00 13.60 -4.88
CA ASN A 274 4.55 12.79 -5.98
C ASN A 274 3.02 12.67 -5.92
N GLU A 275 2.33 13.41 -6.78
CA GLU A 275 0.86 13.44 -6.81
C GLU A 275 0.23 12.10 -7.20
N ASN A 276 0.94 11.27 -7.99
CA ASN A 276 0.39 9.98 -8.45
C ASN A 276 0.35 8.94 -7.33
N PHE A 277 1.31 9.01 -6.40
CA PHE A 277 1.46 8.05 -5.32
C PHE A 277 1.13 8.64 -3.95
N HIS A 278 0.86 9.94 -3.89
CA HIS A 278 0.69 10.71 -2.66
C HIS A 278 1.83 10.49 -1.67
N LYS A 279 3.08 10.65 -2.15
CA LYS A 279 4.29 10.48 -1.32
C LYS A 279 5.29 11.60 -1.51
N TRP A 280 5.97 11.95 -0.43
CA TRP A 280 7.20 12.72 -0.47
C TRP A 280 8.35 11.85 -0.96
N VAL A 281 9.02 12.32 -2.02
CA VAL A 281 10.11 11.60 -2.69
C VAL A 281 11.36 12.49 -2.75
N ALA A 282 12.47 11.98 -2.21
CA ALA A 282 13.72 12.69 -2.02
C ALA A 282 14.49 13.03 -3.31
N LEU A 283 14.68 14.30 -3.64
CA LEU A 283 15.62 14.71 -4.69
C LEU A 283 17.08 14.55 -4.22
N ALA A 284 18.03 14.46 -5.17
CA ALA A 284 19.44 14.61 -4.85
C ALA A 284 19.67 16.01 -4.28
N SER A 285 20.24 16.09 -3.08
CA SER A 285 20.25 17.32 -2.28
C SER A 285 21.63 17.60 -1.69
N TYR A 286 21.94 18.89 -1.56
CA TYR A 286 23.23 19.40 -1.12
C TYR A 286 23.02 20.60 -0.17
N PRO A 287 23.05 20.37 1.15
CA PRO A 287 23.02 21.45 2.13
C PRO A 287 24.16 22.45 1.90
N GLN A 288 23.86 23.75 1.95
CA GLN A 288 24.80 24.84 1.69
C GLN A 288 25.21 25.58 2.98
N PRO A 289 26.38 26.25 3.01
CA PRO A 289 26.83 27.01 4.18
C PRO A 289 25.93 28.19 4.57
N ASP A 290 25.15 28.73 3.63
CA ASP A 290 24.21 29.83 3.85
C ASP A 290 22.88 29.39 4.49
N GLY A 291 22.73 28.10 4.80
CA GLY A 291 21.53 27.54 5.41
C GLY A 291 20.45 27.12 4.41
N THR A 292 20.71 27.19 3.11
CA THR A 292 19.81 26.68 2.07
C THR A 292 20.16 25.24 1.66
N VAL A 293 19.31 24.61 0.85
CA VAL A 293 19.56 23.27 0.29
C VAL A 293 19.40 23.30 -1.23
N LYS A 294 20.48 23.03 -1.95
CA LYS A 294 20.45 22.86 -3.41
C LYS A 294 19.89 21.49 -3.76
N ALA A 295 19.03 21.40 -4.77
CA ALA A 295 18.46 20.15 -5.24
C ALA A 295 18.58 19.99 -6.77
N ILE A 296 18.84 18.76 -7.21
CA ILE A 296 18.84 18.38 -8.63
C ILE A 296 17.50 17.73 -8.95
N ASN A 297 16.78 18.32 -9.91
CA ASN A 297 15.50 17.87 -10.40
C ASN A 297 15.69 17.01 -11.66
N ASP A 298 16.06 15.74 -11.43
CA ASP A 298 16.45 14.79 -12.46
C ASP A 298 15.31 14.32 -13.39
N GLY A 299 14.06 14.65 -13.07
CA GLY A 299 12.88 14.34 -13.87
C GLY A 299 12.13 15.55 -14.40
N ASN A 300 12.69 16.76 -14.27
CA ASN A 300 12.04 18.00 -14.74
C ASN A 300 10.62 18.16 -14.14
N TYR A 301 10.48 17.78 -12.86
CA TYR A 301 9.22 17.79 -12.14
C TYR A 301 8.77 19.23 -11.84
N THR A 302 7.46 19.40 -11.67
CA THR A 302 6.81 20.58 -11.07
C THR A 302 5.96 20.10 -9.89
N GLY A 303 5.51 21.01 -9.04
CA GLY A 303 4.63 20.69 -7.91
C GLY A 303 5.23 21.05 -6.56
N TRP A 304 4.72 20.43 -5.50
CA TRP A 304 5.06 20.82 -4.14
C TRP A 304 6.41 20.26 -3.70
N THR A 305 7.22 21.11 -3.09
CA THR A 305 8.54 20.76 -2.54
C THR A 305 8.61 21.12 -1.06
N ALA A 306 9.40 20.40 -0.30
CA ALA A 306 9.66 20.72 1.10
C ALA A 306 11.05 20.22 1.51
N VAL A 307 11.63 20.88 2.52
CA VAL A 307 12.90 20.45 3.10
C VAL A 307 12.62 19.68 4.39
N PHE A 308 13.17 18.48 4.50
CA PHE A 308 13.10 17.66 5.69
C PHE A 308 14.51 17.30 6.16
N ALA A 309 14.73 17.27 7.47
CA ALA A 309 15.89 16.65 8.08
C ALA A 309 15.64 15.15 8.15
N VAL A 310 16.54 14.36 7.56
CA VAL A 310 16.41 12.90 7.51
C VAL A 310 17.70 12.19 7.89
N ARG A 311 17.57 10.98 8.43
CA ARG A 311 18.72 10.12 8.67
C ARG A 311 19.08 9.46 7.36
N GLN A 312 20.32 9.64 6.91
CA GLN A 312 20.78 9.05 5.66
C GLN A 312 22.28 8.77 5.71
N PRO A 313 22.77 7.80 4.92
CA PRO A 313 24.18 7.59 4.77
C PRO A 313 24.82 8.67 3.88
N ARG A 314 26.06 9.02 4.19
CA ARG A 314 26.92 9.87 3.36
C ARG A 314 27.94 9.01 2.65
N PHE A 315 28.00 9.13 1.33
CA PHE A 315 29.03 8.46 0.55
C PHE A 315 30.32 9.26 0.57
N ILE A 316 31.37 8.65 1.13
CA ILE A 316 32.67 9.32 1.34
C ILE A 316 33.69 9.04 0.22
N ASP A 317 33.30 8.22 -0.76
CA ASP A 317 34.09 7.84 -1.93
C ASP A 317 33.60 8.49 -3.24
N LEU A 318 32.81 9.56 -3.13
CA LEU A 318 32.28 10.33 -4.26
C LEU A 318 32.80 11.77 -4.22
N THR A 319 33.02 12.34 -5.41
CA THR A 319 33.36 13.76 -5.59
C THR A 319 32.21 14.49 -6.31
N PRO A 320 32.00 15.79 -6.08
CA PRO A 320 30.92 16.54 -6.74
C PRO A 320 31.00 16.60 -8.27
N THR A 321 32.17 16.32 -8.85
CA THR A 321 32.39 16.29 -10.30
C THR A 321 32.12 14.92 -10.93
N ASP A 322 31.89 13.89 -10.13
CA ASP A 322 31.59 12.57 -10.65
C ASP A 322 30.19 12.54 -11.26
N TRP A 323 30.08 12.07 -12.51
CA TRP A 323 28.80 12.02 -13.23
C TRP A 323 27.73 11.18 -12.51
N TYR A 324 28.16 10.19 -11.71
CA TYR A 324 27.28 9.30 -10.97
C TYR A 324 26.93 9.79 -9.56
N GLU A 325 27.56 10.85 -9.05
CA GLU A 325 27.24 11.38 -7.72
C GLU A 325 25.75 11.76 -7.59
N PRO A 326 25.16 12.57 -8.50
CA PRO A 326 23.74 12.92 -8.37
C PRO A 326 22.83 11.69 -8.49
N VAL A 327 23.23 10.69 -9.30
CA VAL A 327 22.50 9.42 -9.45
C VAL A 327 22.50 8.65 -8.13
N LEU A 328 23.66 8.47 -7.51
CA LEU A 328 23.78 7.73 -6.25
C LEU A 328 23.15 8.50 -5.08
N ASN A 329 23.23 9.83 -5.08
CA ASN A 329 22.59 10.70 -4.10
C ASN A 329 21.05 10.63 -4.20
N ARG A 330 20.49 10.63 -5.42
CA ARG A 330 19.05 10.41 -5.65
C ARG A 330 18.64 9.00 -5.24
N ALA A 331 19.37 7.97 -5.65
CA ALA A 331 19.07 6.58 -5.27
C ALA A 331 19.13 6.34 -3.76
N ASN A 332 20.04 7.03 -3.05
CA ASN A 332 20.15 7.00 -1.60
C ASN A 332 18.91 7.62 -0.94
N GLY A 333 18.49 8.80 -1.40
CA GLY A 333 17.26 9.44 -0.95
C GLY A 333 16.02 8.57 -1.18
N LEU A 334 15.99 7.84 -2.29
CA LEU A 334 14.98 6.85 -2.61
C LEU A 334 15.09 5.53 -1.83
N ALA A 335 16.01 5.40 -0.88
CA ALA A 335 16.25 4.18 -0.10
C ALA A 335 16.58 2.92 -0.94
N LEU A 336 17.13 3.11 -2.16
CA LEU A 336 17.57 2.04 -3.06
C LEU A 336 19.01 1.62 -2.80
N ILE A 337 19.81 2.50 -2.19
CA ILE A 337 21.21 2.25 -1.85
C ILE A 337 21.51 2.78 -0.45
N GLU A 338 22.18 1.94 0.35
CA GLU A 338 22.78 2.35 1.62
C GLU A 338 24.31 2.46 1.53
N GLY A 339 24.93 1.71 0.61
CA GLY A 339 26.37 1.58 0.52
C GLY A 339 26.95 0.63 1.56
N HIS A 340 28.26 0.46 1.55
CA HIS A 340 28.97 -0.39 2.50
C HIS A 340 29.48 0.44 3.67
N PRO A 341 29.51 -0.10 4.90
CA PRO A 341 30.21 0.56 6.00
C PRO A 341 31.65 0.92 5.61
N ALA A 342 32.06 2.17 5.86
CA ALA A 342 33.45 2.59 5.63
C ALA A 342 34.42 1.83 6.55
N ASP A 343 33.97 1.57 7.77
CA ASP A 343 34.62 0.66 8.73
C ASP A 343 33.73 -0.59 8.92
N PRO A 344 34.20 -1.79 8.54
CA PRO A 344 33.45 -3.04 8.73
C PRO A 344 33.07 -3.34 10.19
N TRP A 345 33.79 -2.78 11.16
CA TRP A 345 33.54 -2.98 12.59
C TRP A 345 32.52 -1.97 13.15
N CYS A 346 32.22 -0.90 12.41
CA CYS A 346 31.30 0.15 12.82
C CYS A 346 30.09 0.22 11.87
N SER A 347 29.25 -0.83 11.91
CA SER A 347 28.06 -0.93 11.05
C SER A 347 27.04 0.20 11.27
N GLY A 348 27.04 0.83 12.45
CA GLY A 348 26.16 1.95 12.79
C GLY A 348 26.57 3.30 12.20
N SER A 349 27.78 3.42 11.63
CA SER A 349 28.26 4.67 11.02
C SER A 349 27.48 5.02 9.75
N LEU A 350 27.06 6.28 9.64
CA LEU A 350 26.44 6.82 8.43
C LEU A 350 27.47 7.15 7.34
N ALA A 351 28.77 7.11 7.63
CA ALA A 351 29.80 7.18 6.60
C ALA A 351 29.87 5.84 5.85
N ARG A 352 29.55 5.88 4.56
CA ARG A 352 29.41 4.70 3.70
C ARG A 352 30.25 4.84 2.42
N LEU A 353 30.59 3.71 1.81
CA LEU A 353 31.20 3.62 0.49
C LEU A 353 30.15 3.20 -0.52
N ALA A 354 29.91 4.01 -1.54
CA ALA A 354 28.98 3.68 -2.62
C ALA A 354 29.58 2.66 -3.61
N LYS A 355 30.90 2.66 -3.77
CA LYS A 355 31.69 1.81 -4.68
C LYS A 355 31.17 1.88 -6.13
N PRO A 356 31.11 3.07 -6.76
CA PRO A 356 30.43 3.28 -8.05
C PRO A 356 30.89 2.33 -9.17
N HIS A 357 32.18 2.01 -9.20
CA HIS A 357 32.80 1.17 -10.22
C HIS A 357 32.82 -0.34 -9.89
N ALA A 358 32.39 -0.73 -8.69
CA ALA A 358 32.32 -2.14 -8.34
C ALA A 358 31.25 -2.83 -9.19
N GLN A 359 31.55 -4.06 -9.61
CA GLN A 359 30.60 -4.91 -10.33
C GLN A 359 29.50 -5.35 -9.36
N MET A 360 28.24 -5.30 -9.81
CA MET A 360 27.14 -5.81 -8.99
C MET A 360 27.05 -7.32 -9.08
N THR A 361 26.93 -7.96 -7.92
CA THR A 361 26.63 -9.38 -7.86
C THR A 361 25.16 -9.66 -8.20
N ARG A 362 24.84 -10.88 -8.64
CA ARG A 362 23.46 -11.33 -8.85
C ARG A 362 22.61 -11.16 -7.59
N ALA A 363 23.14 -11.45 -6.41
CA ALA A 363 22.43 -11.28 -5.15
C ALA A 363 22.07 -9.82 -4.88
N GLU A 364 23.03 -8.90 -5.01
CA GLU A 364 22.80 -7.47 -4.79
C GLU A 364 21.77 -6.90 -5.78
N TYR A 365 21.88 -7.28 -7.06
CA TYR A 365 20.96 -6.82 -8.10
C TYR A 365 19.52 -7.28 -7.84
N VAL A 366 19.33 -8.56 -7.52
CA VAL A 366 17.99 -9.10 -7.24
C VAL A 366 17.37 -8.48 -5.99
N VAL A 367 18.16 -8.24 -4.94
CA VAL A 367 17.69 -7.53 -3.75
C VAL A 367 17.24 -6.12 -4.10
N MET A 368 18.01 -5.40 -4.92
CA MET A 368 17.63 -4.06 -5.36
C MET A 368 16.33 -4.06 -6.18
N VAL A 369 16.19 -4.97 -7.16
CA VAL A 369 14.96 -5.11 -7.97
C VAL A 369 13.74 -5.37 -7.09
N THR A 370 13.85 -6.36 -6.19
CA THR A 370 12.73 -6.76 -5.34
C THR A 370 12.33 -5.66 -4.36
N ARG A 371 13.29 -4.90 -3.82
CA ARG A 371 13.02 -3.71 -2.99
C ARG A 371 12.22 -2.65 -3.75
N ALA A 372 12.60 -2.34 -4.99
CA ALA A 372 11.87 -1.38 -5.82
C ALA A 372 10.40 -1.80 -6.06
N LEU A 373 10.14 -3.12 -6.12
CA LEU A 373 8.80 -3.68 -6.26
C LEU A 373 8.04 -3.88 -4.92
N GLY A 374 8.61 -3.43 -3.80
CA GLY A 374 7.94 -3.43 -2.50
C GLY A 374 8.48 -4.42 -1.48
N LEU A 375 9.52 -5.19 -1.80
CA LEU A 375 10.10 -6.16 -0.88
C LEU A 375 11.08 -5.49 0.10
N VAL A 376 10.53 -4.72 1.02
CA VAL A 376 11.26 -4.03 2.10
C VAL A 376 10.95 -4.66 3.46
N HIS A 377 11.64 -4.26 4.52
CA HIS A 377 11.28 -4.71 5.88
C HIS A 377 9.91 -4.15 6.30
N GLU A 378 9.22 -4.75 7.27
CA GLU A 378 7.83 -4.37 7.64
C GLU A 378 7.69 -2.90 8.07
N GLU A 379 8.75 -2.31 8.62
CA GLU A 379 8.82 -0.91 9.04
C GLU A 379 9.36 0.03 7.94
N GLU A 380 9.83 -0.53 6.81
CA GLU A 380 10.40 0.23 5.71
C GLU A 380 9.35 0.63 4.67
N GLN A 381 9.62 1.74 4.00
CA GLN A 381 8.68 2.38 3.10
C GLN A 381 8.76 1.77 1.70
N LYS A 382 7.61 1.38 1.15
CA LYS A 382 7.49 0.80 -0.18
C LYS A 382 7.29 1.88 -1.22
N MET A 383 8.02 1.80 -2.34
CA MET A 383 7.64 2.53 -3.56
C MET A 383 6.38 1.88 -4.13
N HIS A 384 6.52 0.66 -4.63
CA HIS A 384 5.40 -0.14 -5.11
C HIS A 384 5.02 -1.24 -4.13
N ASP A 385 3.79 -1.74 -4.20
CA ASP A 385 3.34 -2.94 -3.48
C ASP A 385 2.97 -4.03 -4.50
N VAL A 386 3.98 -4.53 -5.23
CA VAL A 386 3.79 -5.42 -6.38
C VAL A 386 4.11 -6.87 -6.03
N LEU A 387 5.14 -7.11 -5.22
CA LEU A 387 5.55 -8.48 -4.87
C LEU A 387 4.84 -8.97 -3.61
N GLN A 388 4.35 -10.22 -3.68
CA GLN A 388 3.90 -10.96 -2.50
C GLN A 388 5.09 -11.68 -1.86
N TYR A 389 5.24 -11.52 -0.55
CA TYR A 389 6.33 -12.14 0.21
C TYR A 389 6.19 -13.65 0.22
N VAL A 390 7.31 -14.36 0.00
CA VAL A 390 7.40 -15.77 0.34
C VAL A 390 7.50 -15.90 1.87
N PRO A 391 6.63 -16.70 2.53
CA PRO A 391 6.71 -16.95 3.96
C PRO A 391 8.07 -17.52 4.37
N SER A 392 8.58 -17.13 5.54
CA SER A 392 9.95 -17.44 5.99
C SER A 392 10.24 -18.94 6.00
N GLU A 393 9.26 -19.76 6.35
CA GLU A 393 9.32 -21.22 6.37
C GLU A 393 9.43 -21.85 4.97
N GLN A 394 8.98 -21.15 3.93
CA GLN A 394 9.02 -21.62 2.54
C GLN A 394 10.30 -21.20 1.79
N VAL A 395 11.01 -20.18 2.28
CA VAL A 395 12.21 -19.61 1.63
C VAL A 395 13.23 -20.69 1.25
N ASN A 396 13.53 -21.61 2.17
CA ASN A 396 14.54 -22.65 1.91
C ASN A 396 14.06 -23.68 0.88
N ALA A 397 12.79 -24.07 0.94
CA ALA A 397 12.21 -25.03 0.00
C ALA A 397 12.19 -24.47 -1.43
N VAL A 398 11.79 -23.20 -1.60
CA VAL A 398 11.81 -22.51 -2.90
C VAL A 398 13.22 -22.46 -3.48
N LEU A 399 14.21 -22.05 -2.68
CA LEU A 399 15.60 -21.93 -3.15
C LEU A 399 16.22 -23.29 -3.49
N GLN A 400 16.04 -24.31 -2.66
CA GLN A 400 16.59 -25.65 -2.88
C GLN A 400 15.91 -26.39 -4.04
N GLY A 401 14.61 -26.14 -4.26
CA GLY A 401 13.89 -26.68 -5.41
C GLY A 401 14.33 -26.05 -6.74
N ARG A 402 14.90 -24.84 -6.71
CA ARG A 402 15.32 -24.11 -7.91
C ARG A 402 16.81 -24.21 -8.20
N PHE A 403 17.67 -24.12 -7.17
CA PHE A 403 19.12 -23.94 -7.33
C PHE A 403 19.93 -25.01 -6.58
N SER A 404 20.87 -25.65 -7.28
CA SER A 404 21.79 -26.62 -6.67
C SER A 404 22.76 -25.97 -5.68
N ASP A 405 23.07 -24.68 -5.85
CA ASP A 405 23.94 -23.90 -4.98
C ASP A 405 23.19 -23.07 -3.92
N ALA A 406 21.92 -23.41 -3.64
CA ALA A 406 21.09 -22.70 -2.66
C ALA A 406 21.76 -22.53 -1.27
N GLY A 407 22.66 -23.44 -0.88
CA GLY A 407 23.44 -23.34 0.37
C GLY A 407 24.48 -22.22 0.38
N LYS A 408 24.89 -21.70 -0.79
CA LYS A 408 25.83 -20.57 -0.92
C LYS A 408 25.15 -19.20 -0.82
N ILE A 409 23.82 -19.14 -0.89
CA ILE A 409 23.06 -17.89 -0.84
C ILE A 409 23.05 -17.34 0.59
N PRO A 410 23.67 -16.17 0.85
CA PRO A 410 23.75 -15.58 2.19
C PRO A 410 22.38 -15.23 2.79
N ALA A 411 22.24 -15.36 4.11
CA ALA A 411 20.99 -15.16 4.83
C ALA A 411 20.27 -13.84 4.49
N TRP A 412 21.01 -12.74 4.37
CA TRP A 412 20.47 -11.40 4.14
C TRP A 412 19.69 -11.24 2.82
N CYS A 413 19.98 -12.05 1.80
CA CYS A 413 19.33 -11.97 0.49
C CYS A 413 18.40 -13.15 0.17
N ARG A 414 18.32 -14.18 1.03
CA ARG A 414 17.53 -15.40 0.75
C ARG A 414 16.07 -15.10 0.48
N LYS A 415 15.43 -14.27 1.32
CA LYS A 415 14.00 -13.92 1.17
C LYS A 415 13.74 -13.19 -0.14
N ALA A 416 14.63 -12.27 -0.52
CA ALA A 416 14.56 -11.55 -1.78
C ALA A 416 14.69 -12.46 -2.99
N ILE A 417 15.70 -13.34 -2.99
CA ILE A 417 15.93 -14.25 -4.10
C ILE A 417 14.80 -15.29 -4.19
N ALA A 418 14.33 -15.82 -3.07
CA ALA A 418 13.18 -16.75 -3.06
C ALA A 418 11.92 -16.08 -3.62
N THR A 419 11.67 -14.82 -3.25
CA THR A 419 10.53 -14.07 -3.78
C THR A 419 10.70 -13.77 -5.27
N ALA A 420 11.91 -13.46 -5.73
CA ALA A 420 12.20 -13.27 -7.15
C ALA A 420 12.00 -14.55 -7.98
N VAL A 421 12.37 -15.71 -7.42
CA VAL A 421 12.07 -17.03 -8.02
C VAL A 421 10.56 -17.25 -8.08
N ASN A 422 9.86 -17.11 -6.96
CA ASN A 422 8.42 -17.40 -6.88
C ASN A 422 7.56 -16.47 -7.76
N SER A 423 8.02 -15.23 -7.99
CA SER A 423 7.35 -14.27 -8.86
C SER A 423 7.76 -14.39 -10.34
N GLY A 424 8.67 -15.31 -10.67
CA GLY A 424 9.16 -15.53 -12.03
C GLY A 424 10.07 -14.43 -12.56
N LEU A 425 10.66 -13.58 -11.71
CA LEU A 425 11.56 -12.51 -12.13
C LEU A 425 12.86 -13.04 -12.75
N LEU A 426 13.26 -14.26 -12.38
CA LEU A 426 14.48 -14.91 -12.86
C LEU A 426 14.24 -15.90 -14.00
N ASP A 427 13.00 -16.01 -14.48
CA ASP A 427 12.64 -17.01 -15.50
C ASP A 427 13.25 -16.66 -16.86
N GLY A 428 13.89 -17.65 -17.46
CA GLY A 428 14.52 -17.51 -18.77
C GLY A 428 15.70 -16.55 -18.82
N VAL A 429 16.31 -16.23 -17.66
CA VAL A 429 17.58 -15.51 -17.55
C VAL A 429 18.73 -16.50 -17.70
N GLY A 430 19.53 -16.34 -18.75
CA GLY A 430 20.60 -17.27 -19.06
C GLY A 430 21.68 -17.35 -17.97
N GLY A 431 22.16 -18.55 -17.66
CA GLY A 431 23.16 -18.81 -16.63
C GLY A 431 22.63 -18.76 -15.20
N MET A 432 21.30 -18.76 -15.01
CA MET A 432 20.61 -18.86 -13.72
C MET A 432 19.58 -20.02 -13.72
N GLU A 433 19.79 -21.04 -14.55
CA GLU A 433 18.86 -22.15 -14.73
C GLU A 433 19.02 -23.23 -13.66
N THR A 434 20.23 -23.46 -13.18
CA THR A 434 20.54 -24.52 -12.19
C THR A 434 21.29 -24.00 -10.98
N GLU A 435 22.15 -23.01 -11.17
CA GLU A 435 22.88 -22.33 -10.10
C GLU A 435 22.53 -20.84 -10.10
N PHE A 436 22.30 -20.27 -8.92
CA PHE A 436 22.09 -18.84 -8.78
C PHE A 436 23.41 -18.08 -8.88
N GLY A 437 24.48 -18.57 -8.25
CA GLY A 437 25.77 -17.89 -8.21
C GLY A 437 25.71 -16.53 -7.50
N PRO A 438 25.45 -16.48 -6.19
CA PRO A 438 25.12 -15.24 -5.48
C PRO A 438 26.22 -14.17 -5.56
N SER A 439 27.49 -14.57 -5.65
CA SER A 439 28.65 -13.67 -5.77
C SER A 439 29.12 -13.46 -7.21
N VAL A 440 28.47 -14.10 -8.19
CA VAL A 440 28.81 -13.93 -9.61
C VAL A 440 28.36 -12.54 -10.05
N PRO A 441 29.21 -11.76 -10.75
CA PRO A 441 28.79 -10.49 -11.34
C PRO A 441 27.63 -10.68 -12.31
N VAL A 442 26.61 -9.83 -12.20
CA VAL A 442 25.49 -9.84 -13.15
C VAL A 442 25.91 -9.11 -14.43
N THR A 443 25.69 -9.74 -15.58
CA THR A 443 25.95 -9.10 -16.88
C THR A 443 24.89 -8.05 -17.20
N ARG A 444 25.22 -7.09 -18.05
CA ARG A 444 24.30 -6.03 -18.49
C ARG A 444 23.01 -6.60 -19.10
N VAL A 445 23.10 -7.68 -19.89
CA VAL A 445 21.92 -8.32 -20.48
C VAL A 445 21.09 -9.10 -19.46
N GLN A 446 21.71 -9.79 -18.49
CA GLN A 446 20.98 -10.44 -17.39
C GLN A 446 20.24 -9.40 -16.54
N ALA A 447 20.92 -8.31 -16.17
CA ALA A 447 20.33 -7.19 -15.44
C ALA A 447 19.11 -6.63 -16.19
N ALA A 448 19.26 -6.38 -17.50
CA ALA A 448 18.19 -5.84 -18.32
C ALA A 448 16.97 -6.77 -18.40
N VAL A 449 17.15 -8.08 -18.56
CA VAL A 449 16.04 -9.03 -18.57
C VAL A 449 15.33 -9.07 -17.22
N ILE A 450 16.06 -9.11 -16.10
CA ILE A 450 15.46 -9.10 -14.76
C ILE A 450 14.67 -7.80 -14.52
N ALA A 451 15.23 -6.64 -14.87
CA ALA A 451 14.53 -5.36 -14.77
C ALA A 451 13.28 -5.32 -15.67
N SER A 452 13.36 -5.89 -16.88
CA SER A 452 12.21 -5.96 -17.80
C SER A 452 11.09 -6.86 -17.26
N SER A 453 11.46 -8.01 -16.69
CA SER A 453 10.52 -8.88 -15.97
C SER A 453 9.88 -8.17 -14.78
N ALA A 454 10.64 -7.35 -14.05
CA ALA A 454 10.13 -6.55 -12.94
C ALA A 454 9.13 -5.48 -13.40
N LEU A 455 9.44 -4.74 -14.47
CA LEU A 455 8.52 -3.77 -15.06
C LEU A 455 7.21 -4.43 -15.49
N ALA A 456 7.27 -5.62 -16.08
CA ALA A 456 6.09 -6.37 -16.48
C ALA A 456 5.19 -6.80 -15.29
N LYS A 457 5.67 -6.72 -14.04
CA LYS A 457 4.85 -6.93 -12.84
C LYS A 457 4.14 -5.66 -12.37
N VAL A 458 4.55 -4.48 -12.84
CA VAL A 458 3.92 -3.22 -12.44
C VAL A 458 2.59 -3.05 -13.17
N PRO A 459 1.47 -2.85 -12.46
CA PRO A 459 0.16 -2.67 -13.09
C PRO A 459 0.17 -1.53 -14.12
N GLY A 460 -0.42 -1.78 -15.29
CA GLY A 460 -0.51 -0.79 -16.38
C GLY A 460 0.78 -0.62 -17.20
N TYR A 461 1.88 -1.31 -16.88
CA TYR A 461 3.08 -1.26 -17.70
C TYR A 461 2.89 -1.97 -19.04
N GLY A 462 2.94 -1.20 -20.13
CA GLY A 462 2.86 -1.72 -21.49
C GLY A 462 4.23 -2.23 -21.97
N PHE A 463 4.49 -3.53 -21.80
CA PHE A 463 5.73 -4.13 -22.27
C PHE A 463 5.90 -3.95 -23.79
N LYS A 464 7.03 -3.36 -24.19
CA LYS A 464 7.46 -3.26 -25.59
C LYS A 464 8.89 -3.75 -25.67
N PRO A 465 9.20 -4.76 -26.50
CA PRO A 465 10.57 -5.23 -26.64
C PRO A 465 11.47 -4.15 -27.26
N ALA A 466 12.71 -4.05 -26.78
CA ALA A 466 13.73 -3.21 -27.38
C ALA A 466 14.20 -3.80 -28.71
N ASP A 467 14.44 -2.94 -29.71
CA ASP A 467 15.17 -3.34 -30.91
C ASP A 467 16.68 -3.31 -30.63
N LEU A 468 17.22 -4.47 -30.25
CA LEU A 468 18.64 -4.64 -29.95
C LEU A 468 19.50 -4.75 -31.23
N SER A 469 18.91 -4.84 -32.42
CA SER A 469 19.65 -4.93 -33.68
C SER A 469 20.32 -3.61 -34.08
N LEU A 470 19.92 -2.51 -33.43
CA LEU A 470 20.45 -1.16 -33.66
C LEU A 470 21.89 -0.97 -33.15
N PHE A 471 22.43 -1.91 -32.38
CA PHE A 471 23.75 -1.80 -31.76
C PHE A 471 24.81 -2.57 -32.55
N LYS A 472 26.05 -2.05 -32.54
CA LYS A 472 27.17 -2.60 -33.34
C LYS A 472 27.53 -4.03 -32.96
N ASP A 473 27.33 -4.39 -31.70
CA ASP A 473 27.61 -5.70 -31.10
C ASP A 473 26.32 -6.50 -30.86
N ALA A 474 25.25 -6.23 -31.63
CA ALA A 474 23.98 -6.97 -31.53
C ALA A 474 24.16 -8.49 -31.67
N ALA A 475 25.16 -8.94 -32.43
CA ALA A 475 25.50 -10.35 -32.58
C ALA A 475 25.99 -11.02 -31.27
N GLU A 476 26.44 -10.24 -30.29
CA GLU A 476 26.85 -10.74 -28.97
C GLU A 476 25.67 -10.89 -27.99
N VAL A 477 24.49 -10.41 -28.35
CA VAL A 477 23.28 -10.56 -27.52
C VAL A 477 22.85 -12.03 -27.53
N PRO A 478 22.79 -12.69 -26.37
CA PRO A 478 22.36 -14.08 -26.32
C PRO A 478 20.90 -14.26 -26.80
N SER A 479 20.64 -15.34 -27.53
CA SER A 479 19.31 -15.62 -28.10
C SER A 479 18.19 -15.66 -27.05
N TRP A 480 18.50 -16.10 -25.82
CA TRP A 480 17.53 -16.13 -24.72
C TRP A 480 17.06 -14.76 -24.24
N ALA A 481 17.80 -13.69 -24.54
CA ALA A 481 17.48 -12.32 -24.15
C ALA A 481 16.70 -11.54 -25.22
N VAL A 482 16.74 -11.99 -26.48
CA VAL A 482 16.05 -11.36 -27.60
C VAL A 482 14.54 -11.35 -27.33
N GLY A 483 13.92 -10.17 -27.44
CA GLY A 483 12.50 -9.96 -27.17
C GLY A 483 12.10 -9.89 -25.68
N LYS A 484 13.01 -10.15 -24.74
CA LYS A 484 12.74 -10.06 -23.29
C LYS A 484 13.21 -8.75 -22.65
N VAL A 485 14.10 -8.01 -23.31
CA VAL A 485 14.53 -6.69 -22.85
C VAL A 485 13.49 -5.67 -23.28
N ALA A 486 12.90 -4.95 -22.32
CA ALA A 486 11.97 -3.89 -22.60
C ALA A 486 12.68 -2.65 -23.16
N GLN A 487 11.97 -1.91 -24.01
CA GLN A 487 12.45 -0.67 -24.61
C GLN A 487 12.87 0.31 -23.52
N GLY A 488 14.07 0.88 -23.68
CA GLY A 488 14.61 1.84 -22.73
C GLY A 488 15.17 1.22 -21.44
N VAL A 489 15.27 -0.10 -21.29
CA VAL A 489 15.99 -0.70 -20.14
C VAL A 489 17.50 -0.69 -20.37
N LEU A 490 17.96 -1.11 -21.55
CA LEU A 490 19.37 -1.01 -21.96
C LEU A 490 19.62 0.30 -22.72
N VAL A 491 20.73 0.97 -22.42
CA VAL A 491 21.28 2.06 -23.24
C VAL A 491 22.64 1.62 -23.74
N GLY A 492 22.90 1.89 -25.02
CA GLY A 492 24.23 1.69 -25.57
C GLY A 492 25.26 2.64 -24.96
N ASN A 493 26.50 2.22 -25.01
CA ASN A 493 27.67 3.04 -24.75
C ASN A 493 27.80 4.13 -25.83
N SER A 494 28.62 5.14 -25.56
CA SER A 494 28.85 6.25 -26.50
C SER A 494 29.46 5.83 -27.84
N ASP A 495 30.10 4.65 -27.89
CA ASP A 495 30.64 4.06 -29.11
C ASP A 495 29.60 3.30 -29.96
N GLY A 496 28.35 3.20 -29.50
CA GLY A 496 27.26 2.50 -30.17
C GLY A 496 27.16 0.99 -29.89
N THR A 497 27.91 0.48 -28.90
CA THR A 497 27.82 -0.91 -28.42
C THR A 497 26.91 -1.05 -27.20
N LEU A 498 26.45 -2.26 -26.89
CA LEU A 498 25.75 -2.59 -25.63
C LEU A 498 26.70 -3.14 -24.56
N GLY A 499 27.73 -3.89 -24.97
CA GLY A 499 28.53 -4.75 -24.12
C GLY A 499 27.67 -5.76 -23.35
N PRO A 500 26.78 -6.55 -23.99
CA PRO A 500 25.71 -7.28 -23.32
C PRO A 500 26.22 -8.26 -22.27
N ASN A 501 27.40 -8.85 -22.49
CA ASN A 501 28.01 -9.85 -21.62
C ASN A 501 28.97 -9.25 -20.58
N ASN A 502 29.21 -7.93 -20.61
CA ASN A 502 30.03 -7.27 -19.62
C ASN A 502 29.28 -7.18 -18.28
N PRO A 503 29.96 -7.35 -17.14
CA PRO A 503 29.39 -7.05 -15.83
C PRO A 503 28.88 -5.62 -15.75
N ILE A 504 27.71 -5.42 -15.14
CA ILE A 504 27.20 -4.07 -14.87
C ILE A 504 27.82 -3.53 -13.57
N THR A 505 28.18 -2.25 -13.58
CA THR A 505 28.66 -1.56 -12.38
C THR A 505 27.51 -1.05 -11.50
N ARG A 506 27.83 -0.70 -10.26
CA ARG A 506 26.86 -0.10 -9.33
C ARG A 506 26.29 1.22 -9.87
N ALA A 507 27.14 2.13 -10.35
CA ALA A 507 26.72 3.42 -10.91
C ALA A 507 25.77 3.25 -12.13
N GLU A 508 26.11 2.35 -13.05
CA GLU A 508 25.26 2.06 -14.21
C GLU A 508 23.92 1.47 -13.80
N THR A 509 23.91 0.58 -12.80
CA THR A 509 22.67 -0.03 -12.30
C THR A 509 21.72 1.03 -11.75
N TYR A 510 22.17 1.91 -10.85
CA TYR A 510 21.31 2.96 -10.31
C TYR A 510 20.85 3.94 -11.40
N THR A 511 21.67 4.19 -12.42
CA THR A 511 21.26 5.01 -13.58
C THR A 511 20.08 4.39 -14.33
N VAL A 512 20.15 3.07 -14.61
CA VAL A 512 19.05 2.35 -15.26
C VAL A 512 17.80 2.42 -14.39
N PHE A 513 17.91 2.10 -13.11
CA PHE A 513 16.76 2.07 -12.21
C PHE A 513 16.08 3.42 -12.03
N LEU A 514 16.84 4.51 -11.80
CA LEU A 514 16.25 5.84 -11.67
C LEU A 514 15.52 6.27 -12.94
N ARG A 515 16.01 5.88 -14.11
CA ARG A 515 15.31 6.13 -15.37
C ARG A 515 14.03 5.32 -15.49
N LEU A 516 14.05 4.06 -15.06
CA LEU A 516 12.85 3.21 -15.06
C LEU A 516 11.79 3.71 -14.08
N LEU A 517 12.20 4.07 -12.86
CA LEU A 517 11.33 4.65 -11.83
C LEU A 517 10.67 5.93 -12.32
N ARG A 518 11.43 6.83 -12.98
CA ARG A 518 10.86 8.01 -13.65
C ARG A 518 9.80 7.66 -14.68
N GLY A 519 10.04 6.63 -15.49
CA GLY A 519 9.05 6.13 -16.47
C GLY A 519 7.78 5.54 -15.82
N LEU A 520 7.88 5.10 -14.56
CA LEU A 520 6.74 4.64 -13.74
C LEU A 520 6.11 5.77 -12.92
N GLY A 521 6.60 7.01 -13.07
CA GLY A 521 6.06 8.19 -12.41
C GLY A 521 6.65 8.50 -11.03
N TRP A 522 7.84 7.99 -10.68
CA TRP A 522 8.55 8.23 -9.40
C TRP A 522 9.60 9.35 -9.43
#